data_AF-A0A4Q3W488-F1
#
_entry.id   AF-A0A4Q3W488-F1
#
_cell.length_a   1.000
_cell.length_b   1.000
_cell.length_c   1.000
_cell.angle_alpha   90.00
_cell.angle_beta   90.00
_cell.angle_gamma   90.00
#
_symmetry.space_group_name_H-M   'P 1'
#
loop_
_entity.id
_entity.type
_entity.pdbx_description
1 polymer ?
#
loop_
_entity_poly.entity_id
_entity_poly.type
_entity_poly.pdbx_seq_one_letter_code
_entity_poly.pdbx_strand_id
1 'polypeptide(L)'
;MQPVIPSGSRRRFIKAAASLTSGIAGLSIIPASLHAEDTVPADGLHIIGPMEGFSPQIGTLVSMMNWMRATVLRSVDNLNQAELDYLHDKNSNTIGAMLMHLVATEVFYKGNTFHGRGDFTDQEKARWGDAMELGEGGRKSIR
;
A
#
# COMPACT_ATOMS: atom_id res chain seq x y z
N MET A 1 2.97 66.63 31.21
CA MET A 1 3.38 65.71 32.29
C MET A 1 3.41 64.30 31.71
N GLN A 2 4.58 63.67 31.62
CA GLN A 2 4.71 62.28 31.13
C GLN A 2 4.47 61.31 32.29
N PRO A 3 3.75 60.18 32.10
CA PRO A 3 3.52 59.23 33.17
C PRO A 3 4.76 58.37 33.42
N VAL A 4 5.18 58.31 34.69
CA VAL A 4 6.29 57.49 35.18
C VAL A 4 5.83 56.03 35.25
N ILE A 5 6.48 55.15 34.47
CA ILE A 5 6.24 53.70 34.54
C ILE A 5 6.87 53.16 35.83
N PRO A 6 6.13 52.42 36.69
CA PRO A 6 6.67 51.91 37.94
C PRO A 6 7.72 50.83 37.66
N SER A 7 8.89 50.96 38.27
CA SER A 7 10.03 50.04 38.11
C SER A 7 9.76 48.70 38.79
N GLY A 8 9.09 47.79 38.07
CA GLY A 8 8.98 46.38 38.46
C GLY A 8 10.38 45.75 38.55
N SER A 9 10.77 45.30 39.75
CA SER A 9 12.07 44.67 39.99
C SER A 9 12.31 43.50 39.02
N ARG A 10 13.44 43.55 38.30
CA ARG A 10 13.90 42.49 37.37
C ARG A 10 13.87 41.10 38.02
N ARG A 11 14.11 41.02 39.34
CA ARG A 11 14.04 39.79 40.13
C ARG A 11 12.64 39.17 40.14
N ARG A 12 11.58 39.99 40.11
CA ARG A 12 10.19 39.54 40.10
C ARG A 12 9.79 39.00 38.72
N PHE A 13 10.30 39.61 37.65
CA PHE A 13 10.17 39.09 36.28
C PHE A 13 10.86 37.74 36.12
N ILE A 14 12.12 37.60 36.58
CA ILE A 14 12.85 36.32 36.49
C ILE A 14 12.16 35.21 37.28
N LYS A 15 11.62 35.50 38.47
CA LYS A 15 10.85 34.52 39.26
C LYS A 15 9.55 34.10 38.57
N ALA A 16 8.81 35.05 37.99
CA ALA A 16 7.59 34.75 37.25
C ALA A 16 7.85 33.96 35.95
N ALA A 17 8.94 34.29 35.24
CA ALA A 17 9.37 33.57 34.04
C ALA A 17 9.79 32.13 34.36
N ALA A 18 10.52 31.91 35.46
CA ALA A 18 10.95 30.59 35.92
C ALA A 18 9.76 29.67 36.29
N SER A 19 8.72 30.21 36.95
CA SER A 19 7.53 29.43 37.28
C SER A 19 6.71 29.01 36.05
N LEU A 20 6.69 29.85 35.00
CA LEU A 20 5.97 29.55 33.76
C LEU A 20 6.69 28.47 32.93
N THR A 21 8.03 28.45 32.96
CA THR A 21 8.83 27.44 32.25
C THR A 21 8.76 26.06 32.90
N SER A 22 8.69 25.98 34.24
CA SER A 22 8.46 24.70 34.93
C SER A 22 7.07 24.12 34.67
N GLY A 23 6.04 24.97 34.53
CA GLY A 23 4.69 24.54 34.18
C GLY A 23 4.58 23.98 32.75
N ILE A 24 5.32 24.55 31.80
CA ILE A 24 5.37 24.07 30.41
C ILE A 24 6.21 22.79 30.29
N ALA A 25 7.31 22.67 31.04
CA ALA A 25 8.14 21.46 31.02
C ALA A 25 7.38 20.21 31.51
N GLY A 26 6.45 20.37 32.46
CA GLY A 26 5.61 19.27 32.95
C GLY A 26 4.54 18.78 31.95
N LEU A 27 4.17 19.60 30.97
CA LEU A 27 3.19 19.26 29.91
C LEU A 27 3.84 18.79 28.60
N SER A 28 5.18 18.88 28.48
CA SER A 28 5.91 18.55 27.24
C SER A 28 6.34 17.08 27.12
N ILE A 29 5.98 16.21 28.06
CA ILE A 29 6.33 14.77 28.03
C ILE A 29 5.09 13.89 27.84
N ILE A 30 4.23 14.26 26.90
CA ILE A 30 3.38 13.29 26.24
C ILE A 30 3.58 13.46 24.73
N PRO A 31 4.64 12.87 24.14
CA PRO A 31 4.46 12.32 22.81
C PRO A 31 3.63 11.05 23.01
N ALA A 32 2.36 11.19 23.41
CA ALA A 32 1.41 10.20 22.99
C ALA A 32 1.44 10.38 21.48
N SER A 33 1.98 9.39 20.80
CA SER A 33 1.57 9.08 19.46
C SER A 33 0.04 9.04 19.46
N LEU A 34 -0.60 10.20 19.34
CA LEU A 34 -1.88 10.35 18.67
C LEU A 34 -1.56 10.02 17.22
N HIS A 35 -1.26 8.75 16.95
CA HIS A 35 -1.51 8.22 15.64
C HIS A 35 -3.02 8.37 15.49
N ALA A 36 -3.42 9.24 14.56
CA ALA A 36 -4.74 9.11 14.00
C ALA A 36 -4.90 7.64 13.67
N GLU A 37 -5.98 7.04 14.16
CA GLU A 37 -6.35 5.69 13.82
C GLU A 37 -6.75 5.74 12.34
N ASP A 38 -5.74 5.74 11.45
CA ASP A 38 -5.88 5.77 10.00
C ASP A 38 -6.33 4.39 9.50
N THR A 39 -7.15 3.67 10.29
CA THR A 39 -7.76 2.43 9.84
C THR A 39 -8.83 2.80 8.83
N VAL A 40 -8.51 2.56 7.55
CA VAL A 40 -9.51 2.64 6.49
C VAL A 40 -10.61 1.64 6.84
N PRO A 41 -11.90 2.03 6.85
CA PRO A 41 -12.98 1.08 7.06
C PRO A 41 -12.82 -0.10 6.12
N ALA A 42 -13.02 -1.33 6.59
CA ALA A 42 -12.85 -2.55 5.80
C ALA A 42 -13.64 -2.57 4.47
N ASP A 43 -14.67 -1.72 4.35
CA ASP A 43 -15.54 -1.56 3.18
C ASP A 43 -15.12 -0.39 2.23
N GLY A 44 -14.02 0.30 2.54
CA GLY A 44 -13.53 1.45 1.78
C GLY A 44 -12.70 1.06 0.55
N LEU A 45 -13.24 0.26 -0.38
CA LEU A 45 -12.48 -0.20 -1.58
C LEU A 45 -11.80 0.95 -2.35
N HIS A 46 -12.43 2.13 -2.39
CA HIS A 46 -11.92 3.31 -3.09
C HIS A 46 -11.04 4.22 -2.21
N ILE A 47 -10.65 3.78 -1.02
CA ILE A 47 -9.79 4.51 -0.10
C ILE A 47 -8.46 3.76 -0.02
N ILE A 48 -7.37 4.49 -0.27
CA ILE A 48 -6.00 3.98 -0.15
C ILE A 48 -5.42 4.46 1.17
N GLY A 49 -5.02 3.53 2.04
CA GLY A 49 -4.47 3.86 3.35
C GLY A 49 -4.22 2.63 4.23
N PRO A 50 -3.77 2.84 5.48
CA PRO A 50 -3.51 1.75 6.42
C PRO A 50 -4.74 0.85 6.63
N MET A 51 -4.48 -0.43 6.84
CA MET A 51 -5.50 -1.46 7.00
C MET A 51 -5.30 -2.16 8.34
N GLU A 52 -6.40 -2.40 9.04
CA GLU A 52 -6.39 -3.13 10.32
C GLU A 52 -5.70 -4.49 10.18
N GLY A 53 -4.88 -4.86 11.17
CA GLY A 53 -4.11 -6.10 11.15
C GLY A 53 -2.77 -6.03 10.40
N PHE A 54 -2.42 -4.90 9.78
CA PHE A 54 -1.14 -4.67 9.09
C PHE A 54 -0.39 -3.47 9.65
N SER A 55 0.93 -3.41 9.45
CA SER A 55 1.70 -2.17 9.69
C SER A 55 1.26 -1.08 8.69
N PRO A 56 1.42 0.22 8.99
CA PRO A 56 0.82 1.28 8.18
C PRO A 56 1.13 1.21 6.68
N GLN A 57 2.39 0.99 6.32
CA GLN A 57 2.83 0.90 4.93
C GLN A 57 2.37 -0.39 4.25
N ILE A 58 2.38 -1.52 4.98
CA ILE A 58 1.90 -2.80 4.45
C ILE A 58 0.39 -2.75 4.25
N GLY A 59 -0.37 -2.22 5.21
CA GLY A 59 -1.81 -2.04 5.08
C GLY A 59 -2.17 -1.13 3.89
N THR A 60 -1.39 -0.07 3.68
CA THR A 60 -1.51 0.79 2.50
C THR A 60 -1.28 0.00 1.21
N LEU A 61 -0.23 -0.82 1.12
CA LEU A 61 0.02 -1.69 -0.04
C LEU A 61 -1.13 -2.68 -0.27
N VAL A 62 -1.64 -3.31 0.80
CA VAL A 62 -2.77 -4.25 0.72
C VAL A 62 -4.03 -3.54 0.22
N SER A 63 -4.31 -2.31 0.66
CA SER A 63 -5.45 -1.52 0.14
C SER A 63 -5.34 -1.27 -1.37
N MET A 64 -4.14 -0.92 -1.87
CA MET A 64 -3.87 -0.74 -3.30
C MET A 64 -4.06 -2.05 -4.08
N MET A 65 -3.55 -3.17 -3.56
CA MET A 65 -3.69 -4.49 -4.19
C MET A 65 -5.15 -4.96 -4.24
N ASN A 66 -5.93 -4.70 -3.19
CA ASN A 66 -7.37 -5.02 -3.15
C ASN A 66 -8.14 -4.23 -4.22
N TRP A 67 -7.87 -2.93 -4.35
CA TRP A 67 -8.47 -2.10 -5.40
C TRP A 67 -8.09 -2.57 -6.81
N MET A 68 -6.81 -2.88 -7.03
CA MET A 68 -6.32 -3.41 -8.30
C MET A 68 -7.03 -4.72 -8.67
N ARG A 69 -7.11 -5.68 -7.73
CA ARG A 69 -7.82 -6.96 -7.93
C ARG A 69 -9.28 -6.73 -8.31
N ALA A 70 -9.98 -5.87 -7.57
CA ALA A 70 -11.39 -5.58 -7.84
C ALA A 70 -11.60 -4.94 -9.21
N THR A 71 -10.68 -4.08 -9.64
CA THR A 71 -10.75 -3.44 -10.97
C THR A 71 -10.52 -4.45 -12.09
N VAL A 72 -9.52 -5.32 -11.96
CA VAL A 72 -9.26 -6.39 -12.92
C VAL A 72 -10.46 -7.33 -13.03
N LEU A 73 -10.99 -7.82 -11.91
CA LEU A 73 -12.15 -8.72 -11.90
C LEU A 73 -13.38 -8.07 -12.54
N ARG A 74 -13.63 -6.79 -12.27
CA ARG A 74 -14.74 -6.06 -12.88
C ARG A 74 -14.57 -5.91 -14.40
N SER A 75 -13.34 -5.77 -14.89
CA SER A 75 -13.07 -5.60 -16.33
C SER A 75 -13.33 -6.87 -17.16
N VAL A 76 -13.28 -8.03 -16.51
CA VAL A 76 -13.52 -9.33 -17.14
C VAL A 76 -14.81 -9.99 -16.65
N ASP A 77 -15.62 -9.24 -15.90
CA ASP A 77 -16.88 -9.72 -15.37
C ASP A 77 -17.84 -10.04 -16.52
N ASN A 78 -18.49 -11.20 -16.45
CA ASN A 78 -19.40 -11.73 -17.48
C ASN A 78 -18.76 -12.10 -18.83
N LEU A 79 -17.43 -12.08 -18.96
CA LEU A 79 -16.77 -12.64 -20.16
C LEU A 79 -16.87 -14.16 -20.17
N ASN A 80 -17.24 -14.72 -21.31
CA ASN A 80 -17.19 -16.16 -21.55
C ASN A 80 -15.80 -16.60 -22.05
N GLN A 81 -15.55 -17.91 -22.11
CA GLN A 81 -14.25 -18.46 -22.51
C GLN A 81 -13.80 -17.96 -23.90
N ALA A 82 -14.69 -17.91 -24.89
CA ALA A 82 -14.33 -17.45 -26.24
C ALA A 82 -13.93 -15.97 -26.27
N GLU A 83 -14.50 -15.15 -25.38
CA GLU A 83 -14.11 -13.74 -25.22
C GLU A 83 -12.76 -13.62 -24.49
N LEU A 84 -12.51 -14.49 -23.50
CA LEU A 84 -11.20 -14.56 -22.83
C LEU A 84 -10.09 -15.01 -23.78
N ASP A 85 -10.40 -15.90 -24.72
CA ASP A 85 -9.49 -16.47 -25.72
C ASP A 85 -9.34 -15.60 -26.97
N TYR A 86 -10.05 -14.48 -27.04
CA TYR A 86 -9.97 -13.56 -28.17
C TYR A 86 -8.53 -13.07 -28.34
N LEU A 87 -8.00 -13.24 -29.56
CA LEU A 87 -6.68 -12.77 -29.95
C LEU A 87 -6.83 -11.62 -30.95
N HIS A 88 -6.44 -10.41 -30.54
CA HIS A 88 -6.59 -9.20 -31.34
C HIS A 88 -5.76 -9.22 -32.63
N ASP A 89 -4.48 -9.59 -32.50
CA ASP A 89 -3.56 -9.79 -33.62
C ASP A 89 -2.49 -10.84 -33.28
N LYS A 90 -1.66 -11.19 -34.27
CA LYS A 90 -0.61 -12.22 -34.13
C LYS A 90 0.48 -11.89 -33.10
N ASN A 91 0.61 -10.64 -32.68
CA ASN A 91 1.63 -10.16 -31.74
C ASN A 91 1.06 -9.94 -30.33
N SER A 92 -0.27 -9.92 -30.20
CA SER A 92 -1.00 -9.72 -28.94
C SER A 92 -1.02 -10.98 -28.07
N ASN A 93 -1.53 -10.84 -26.84
CA ASN A 93 -1.89 -11.97 -25.98
C ASN A 93 -3.41 -11.94 -25.75
N THR A 94 -4.01 -13.10 -25.48
CA THR A 94 -5.43 -13.18 -25.12
C THR A 94 -5.67 -12.57 -23.74
N ILE A 95 -6.92 -12.23 -23.42
CA ILE A 95 -7.29 -11.72 -22.09
C ILE A 95 -6.96 -12.78 -21.03
N GLY A 96 -7.26 -14.05 -21.30
CA GLY A 96 -6.91 -15.18 -20.43
C GLY A 96 -5.40 -15.28 -20.16
N ALA A 97 -4.56 -15.11 -21.18
CA ALA A 97 -3.10 -15.11 -21.03
C ALA A 97 -2.61 -13.95 -20.15
N MET A 98 -3.18 -12.75 -20.30
CA MET A 98 -2.84 -11.61 -19.44
C MET A 98 -3.27 -11.81 -17.98
N LEU A 99 -4.44 -12.42 -17.73
CA LEU A 99 -4.86 -12.77 -16.37
C LEU A 99 -3.92 -13.79 -15.73
N MET A 100 -3.50 -14.81 -16.49
CA MET A 100 -2.54 -15.81 -16.02
C MET A 100 -1.16 -15.21 -15.76
N HIS A 101 -0.73 -14.20 -16.53
CA HIS A 101 0.49 -13.46 -16.28
C HIS A 101 0.47 -12.74 -14.92
N LEU A 102 -0.66 -12.13 -14.55
CA LEU A 102 -0.82 -11.50 -13.24
C LEU A 102 -0.66 -12.51 -12.09
N VAL A 103 -1.27 -13.70 -12.24
CA VAL A 103 -1.14 -14.77 -11.25
C VAL A 103 0.30 -15.32 -11.18
N ALA A 104 0.95 -15.54 -12.32
CA ALA A 104 2.34 -15.97 -12.38
C ALA A 104 3.27 -14.95 -11.70
N THR A 105 3.03 -13.66 -11.93
CA THR A 105 3.76 -12.55 -11.29
C THR A 105 3.58 -12.57 -9.78
N GLU A 106 2.36 -12.78 -9.27
CA GLU A 106 2.10 -12.91 -7.83
C GLU A 106 2.90 -14.09 -7.23
N VAL A 107 2.89 -15.26 -7.89
CA VAL A 107 3.65 -16.43 -7.46
C VAL A 107 5.15 -16.14 -7.44
N PHE A 108 5.68 -15.50 -8.47
CA PHE A 108 7.09 -15.13 -8.59
C PHE A 108 7.54 -14.22 -7.45
N TYR A 109 6.84 -13.11 -7.25
CA TYR A 109 7.17 -12.17 -6.19
C TYR A 109 6.95 -12.75 -4.79
N LYS A 110 5.92 -13.58 -4.59
CA LYS A 110 5.74 -14.31 -3.32
C LYS A 110 6.95 -15.19 -3.02
N GLY A 111 7.41 -15.96 -4.00
CA GLY A 111 8.61 -16.80 -3.87
C GLY A 111 9.86 -15.98 -3.53
N ASN A 112 10.05 -14.84 -4.19
CA ASN A 112 11.22 -14.00 -4.00
C ASN A 112 11.18 -13.19 -2.70
N THR A 113 10.05 -12.60 -2.35
CA THR A 113 9.90 -11.77 -1.16
C THR A 113 9.92 -12.60 0.13
N PHE A 114 9.21 -13.74 0.17
CA PHE A 114 9.09 -14.52 1.40
C PHE A 114 10.10 -15.67 1.51
N HIS A 115 10.69 -16.10 0.40
CA HIS A 115 11.60 -17.26 0.38
C HIS A 115 12.94 -16.99 -0.31
N GLY A 116 13.20 -15.78 -0.84
CA GLY A 116 14.50 -15.40 -1.38
C GLY A 116 14.99 -16.25 -2.57
N ARG A 117 14.08 -16.84 -3.36
CA ARG A 117 14.42 -17.87 -4.35
C ARG A 117 15.14 -17.37 -5.61
N GLY A 118 15.02 -16.09 -5.95
CA GLY A 118 15.59 -15.50 -7.16
C GLY A 118 14.85 -15.85 -8.46
N ASP A 119 14.29 -17.05 -8.56
CA ASP A 119 13.51 -17.54 -9.71
C ASP A 119 12.41 -18.53 -9.25
N PHE A 120 11.58 -18.98 -10.18
CA PHE A 120 10.64 -20.09 -9.98
C PHE A 120 11.37 -21.41 -9.67
N THR A 121 10.72 -22.26 -8.86
CA THR A 121 11.09 -23.68 -8.80
C THR A 121 10.77 -24.38 -10.12
N ASP A 122 11.37 -25.55 -10.37
CA ASP A 122 11.09 -26.32 -11.59
C ASP A 122 9.59 -26.63 -11.75
N GLN A 123 8.90 -26.94 -10.64
CA GLN A 123 7.46 -27.19 -10.63
C GLN A 123 6.66 -25.93 -10.96
N GLU A 124 7.02 -24.78 -10.38
CA GLU A 124 6.38 -23.50 -10.67
C GLU A 124 6.65 -23.07 -12.11
N LYS A 125 7.86 -23.26 -12.62
CA LYS A 125 8.22 -22.92 -14.01
C LYS A 125 7.43 -23.74 -15.01
N ALA A 126 7.23 -25.04 -14.76
CA ALA A 126 6.39 -25.89 -15.59
C ALA A 126 4.92 -25.41 -15.64
N ARG A 127 4.43 -24.78 -14.58
CA ARG A 127 3.04 -24.31 -14.48
C ARG A 127 2.83 -22.87 -14.94
N TRP A 128 3.80 -22.01 -14.65
CA TRP A 128 3.68 -20.55 -14.75
C TRP A 128 4.63 -19.93 -15.77
N GLY A 129 5.59 -20.68 -16.32
CA GLY A 129 6.60 -20.17 -17.24
C GLY A 129 5.98 -19.47 -18.46
N ASP A 130 5.12 -20.16 -19.19
CA ASP A 130 4.44 -19.59 -20.37
C ASP A 130 3.55 -18.38 -20.02
N ALA A 131 2.94 -18.40 -18.84
CA ALA A 131 2.13 -17.27 -18.35
C ALA A 131 3.01 -16.07 -17.99
N MET A 132 4.17 -16.30 -17.39
CA MET A 132 5.13 -15.25 -17.03
C MET A 132 5.74 -14.62 -18.28
N GLU A 133 6.18 -15.45 -19.24
CA GLU A 133 6.85 -14.99 -20.47
C GLU A 133 5.86 -14.41 -21.50
N LEU A 134 4.59 -14.80 -21.45
CA LEU A 134 3.58 -14.48 -22.46
C LEU A 134 4.06 -14.91 -23.87
N GLY A 135 3.65 -14.18 -24.91
CA GLY A 135 4.18 -14.35 -26.25
C GLY A 135 3.72 -15.66 -26.90
N GLU A 136 4.61 -16.32 -27.63
CA GLU A 136 4.25 -17.54 -28.37
C GLU A 136 3.85 -18.68 -27.43
N GLY A 137 4.54 -18.84 -26.29
CA GLY A 137 4.19 -19.81 -25.25
C GLY A 137 2.80 -19.54 -24.72
N GLY A 138 2.58 -18.35 -24.16
CA GLY A 138 1.27 -17.94 -23.61
C GLY A 138 0.12 -18.06 -24.61
N ARG A 139 0.31 -17.67 -25.88
CA ARG A 139 -0.72 -17.80 -26.94
C ARG A 139 -1.08 -19.26 -27.28
N LYS A 140 -0.18 -20.20 -27.05
CA LYS A 140 -0.40 -21.63 -27.38
C LYS A 140 -0.94 -22.41 -26.19
N SER A 141 -0.46 -22.14 -24.99
CA SER A 141 -0.76 -22.93 -23.80
C SER A 141 -1.91 -22.40 -22.94
N ILE A 142 -2.35 -21.15 -23.14
CA ILE A 142 -3.42 -20.53 -22.36
C ILE A 142 -4.61 -20.22 -23.26
N ARG A 143 -5.70 -20.97 -23.06
CA ARG A 143 -7.01 -20.85 -23.70
C ARG A 143 -8.10 -21.28 -22.73
#